data_AF-A0A136MZZ2-F1
#
_entry.id   AF-A0A136MZZ2-F1
#
_cell.length_a   1.000
_cell.length_b   1.000
_cell.length_c   1.000
_cell.angle_alpha   90.00
_cell.angle_beta   90.00
_cell.angle_gamma   90.00
#
_symmetry.space_group_name_H-M   'P 1'
#
loop_
_entity.id
_entity.type
_entity.pdbx_description
1 polymer ?
#
loop_
_entity_poly.entity_id
_entity_poly.type
_entity_poly.pdbx_seq_one_letter_code
_entity_poly.pdbx_strand_id
1 'polypeptide(L)'
;MNENMNERKARLAGKFLIAGGIATFSVGCWGLWFDIGWIAQPFYAFAWWGYILVLDGFTAVRRGNSLLTTRYRYVPALLIWSVSFWYFFELLNLRYQNWYYVGVYKNYYGRVVFSFVCFATVMIGMFESYEALTATGIWKKLRKTPTQFPVWVSYAVQLVGLTMVTLSLVFPKYLAPLVWGSVSFLLDPINYRRNSRSILRDFEVRDYGMVLRFLLAGLICGGFWESMNFFAPQKWIYTVRGLENFKLFEMPLLGFLGFPALVLDGLTVYALLARSFFNNQSWEHPDDLGYELPQTPSFSRTVFVWSIPVQILFAILVLQGVWSVNIASERLDLSDLSLLSAPSCEALEKEGIERPIQLLREAKDPERREEIRGATGMETAQFNALLDEAGLLSFKGIGSRHGRLLQMAGIKRVDDLESQEPEELQKQLAEFAQQNQIRPPRLDMVRVWGAGSTQPGDYHEERWKQNGRSDRCPAPQAGQWLGDRKLNGN
;
A
#
# COMPACT_ATOMS: atom_id res chain seq x y z
N MET A 1 -29.15 35.60 -4.52
CA MET A 1 -28.93 34.18 -4.85
C MET A 1 -29.43 33.36 -3.66
N ASN A 2 -30.64 32.82 -3.74
CA ASN A 2 -31.22 32.05 -2.64
C ASN A 2 -30.55 30.69 -2.57
N GLU A 3 -29.53 30.58 -1.73
CA GLU A 3 -28.90 29.31 -1.36
C GLU A 3 -29.94 28.38 -0.75
N ASN A 4 -30.10 27.19 -1.32
CA ASN A 4 -31.07 26.21 -0.84
C ASN A 4 -30.66 25.75 0.57
N MET A 5 -31.63 25.55 1.48
CA MET A 5 -31.40 25.03 2.83
C MET A 5 -30.56 23.74 2.82
N ASN A 6 -30.72 22.88 1.80
CA ASN A 6 -29.95 21.65 1.66
C ASN A 6 -28.46 21.92 1.38
N GLU A 7 -28.14 22.94 0.58
CA GLU A 7 -26.76 23.34 0.29
C GLU A 7 -26.08 23.90 1.54
N ARG A 8 -26.80 24.71 2.33
CA ARG A 8 -26.30 25.22 3.62
C ARG A 8 -25.97 24.09 4.59
N LYS A 9 -26.86 23.09 4.70
CA LYS A 9 -26.63 21.90 5.53
C LYS A 9 -25.41 21.11 5.05
N ALA A 10 -25.26 20.91 3.74
CA ALA A 10 -24.12 20.23 3.17
C ALA A 10 -22.80 20.98 3.45
N ARG A 11 -22.76 22.31 3.25
CA ARG A 11 -21.58 23.13 3.57
C ARG A 11 -21.21 23.08 5.06
N LEU A 12 -22.22 23.10 5.94
CA LEU A 12 -21.99 22.98 7.38
C LEU A 12 -21.44 21.60 7.73
N ALA A 13 -22.06 20.52 7.24
CA ALA A 13 -21.56 19.15 7.41
C ALA A 13 -20.13 19.01 6.88
N GLY A 14 -19.83 19.63 5.74
CA GLY A 14 -18.49 19.62 5.13
C GLY A 14 -17.41 20.19 6.05
N LYS A 15 -17.70 21.24 6.83
CA LYS A 15 -16.75 21.77 7.84
C LYS A 15 -16.45 20.74 8.93
N PHE A 16 -17.47 20.01 9.39
CA PHE A 16 -17.29 18.95 10.37
C PHE A 16 -16.51 17.76 9.78
N LEU A 17 -16.76 17.40 8.52
CA LEU A 17 -16.00 16.35 7.84
C LEU A 17 -14.53 16.71 7.68
N ILE A 18 -14.20 17.97 7.32
CA ILE A 18 -12.81 18.44 7.26
C ILE A 18 -12.15 18.34 8.64
N ALA A 19 -12.80 18.85 9.69
CA ALA A 19 -12.25 18.81 11.05
C ALA A 19 -12.05 17.36 11.53
N GLY A 20 -13.05 16.50 11.31
CA GLY A 20 -12.98 15.08 11.63
C GLY A 20 -11.86 14.38 10.86
N GLY A 21 -11.74 14.62 9.56
CA GLY A 21 -10.70 14.02 8.73
C GLY A 21 -9.28 14.45 9.13
N ILE A 22 -9.07 15.73 9.43
CA ILE A 22 -7.80 16.23 9.97
C ILE A 22 -7.48 15.57 11.31
N ALA A 23 -8.46 15.46 12.22
CA ALA A 23 -8.28 14.80 13.51
C ALA A 23 -7.93 13.32 13.33
N THR A 24 -8.65 12.58 12.49
CA THR A 24 -8.40 11.16 12.18
C THR A 24 -6.99 10.95 11.64
N PHE A 25 -6.57 11.75 10.66
CA PHE A 25 -5.22 11.69 10.10
C PHE A 25 -4.15 12.01 11.16
N SER A 26 -4.37 13.07 11.95
CA SER A 26 -3.44 13.52 12.99
C SER A 26 -3.26 12.49 14.10
N VAL A 27 -4.34 11.82 14.53
CA VAL A 27 -4.28 10.71 15.50
C VAL A 27 -3.43 9.56 14.94
N GLY A 28 -3.62 9.21 13.67
CA GLY A 28 -2.79 8.21 13.00
C GLY A 28 -1.30 8.59 13.02
N CYS A 29 -0.97 9.81 12.59
CA CYS A 29 0.41 10.31 12.61
C CYS A 29 1.00 10.37 14.01
N TRP A 30 0.23 10.81 15.01
CA TRP A 30 0.65 10.86 16.40
C TRP A 30 0.98 9.46 16.93
N GLY A 31 0.07 8.50 16.73
CA GLY A 31 0.30 7.12 17.14
C GLY A 31 1.50 6.47 16.44
N LEU A 32 1.73 6.80 15.18
CA LEU A 32 2.92 6.35 14.45
C LEU A 32 4.20 6.99 15.01
N TRP A 33 4.19 8.29 15.30
CA TRP A 33 5.34 9.04 15.81
C TRP A 33 5.83 8.52 17.16
N PHE A 34 4.89 8.31 18.09
CA PHE A 34 5.18 7.77 19.42
C PHE A 34 5.23 6.24 19.43
N ASP A 35 4.99 5.60 18.28
CA ASP A 35 4.96 4.16 18.13
C ASP A 35 4.05 3.51 19.19
N ILE A 36 2.78 3.94 19.22
CA ILE A 36 1.73 3.39 20.08
C ILE A 36 1.07 2.25 19.33
N GLY A 37 1.33 1.00 19.72
CA GLY A 37 1.07 -0.18 18.88
C GLY A 37 -0.36 -0.31 18.34
N TRP A 38 -1.38 0.04 19.13
CA TRP A 38 -2.78 -0.06 18.70
C TRP A 38 -3.26 1.08 17.78
N ILE A 39 -2.50 2.19 17.69
CA ILE A 39 -2.76 3.30 16.76
C ILE A 39 -1.83 3.23 15.53
N ALA A 40 -0.54 2.94 15.75
CA ALA A 40 0.47 2.82 14.71
C ALA A 40 0.15 1.66 13.76
N GLN A 41 -0.25 0.49 14.28
CA GLN A 41 -0.52 -0.68 13.46
C GLN A 41 -1.61 -0.43 12.41
N PRO A 42 -2.77 0.18 12.74
CA PRO A 42 -3.79 0.53 11.74
C PRO A 42 -3.57 1.91 11.07
N PHE A 43 -2.38 2.52 11.14
CA PHE A 43 -2.09 3.86 10.60
C PHE A 43 -2.64 4.08 9.18
N TYR A 44 -2.46 3.10 8.30
CA TYR A 44 -2.92 3.19 6.91
C TYR A 44 -4.43 3.46 6.80
N ALA A 45 -5.24 2.85 7.67
CA ALA A 45 -6.68 3.11 7.72
C ALA A 45 -6.98 4.53 8.20
N PHE A 46 -6.33 5.00 9.27
CA PHE A 46 -6.47 6.39 9.73
C PHE A 46 -6.13 7.39 8.63
N ALA A 47 -5.05 7.15 7.90
CA ALA A 47 -4.61 8.02 6.83
C ALA A 47 -5.65 8.15 5.71
N TRP A 48 -6.17 7.04 5.20
CA TRP A 48 -7.14 7.05 4.11
C TRP A 48 -8.51 7.58 4.51
N TRP A 49 -9.03 7.20 5.66
CA TRP A 49 -10.32 7.72 6.11
C TRP A 49 -10.21 9.22 6.44
N GLY A 50 -9.09 9.67 7.00
CA GLY A 50 -8.81 11.10 7.14
C GLY A 50 -8.79 11.85 5.81
N TYR A 51 -8.09 11.31 4.81
CA TYR A 51 -8.01 11.85 3.46
C TYR A 51 -9.40 11.97 2.80
N ILE A 52 -10.20 10.90 2.82
CA ILE A 52 -11.56 10.85 2.27
C ILE A 52 -12.45 11.93 2.90
N LEU A 53 -12.46 12.03 4.23
CA LEU A 53 -13.29 12.98 4.96
C LEU A 53 -12.90 14.44 4.64
N VAL A 54 -11.59 14.73 4.53
CA VAL A 54 -11.11 16.06 4.16
C VAL A 54 -11.55 16.44 2.73
N LEU A 55 -11.40 15.52 1.77
CA LEU A 55 -11.75 15.78 0.38
C LEU A 55 -13.26 15.92 0.17
N ASP A 56 -14.07 15.03 0.77
CA ASP A 56 -15.52 15.14 0.69
C ASP A 56 -16.00 16.44 1.35
N GLY A 57 -15.48 16.75 2.54
CA GLY A 57 -15.82 17.97 3.26
C GLY A 57 -15.40 19.24 2.49
N PHE A 58 -14.25 19.23 1.84
CA PHE A 58 -13.82 20.31 0.93
C PHE A 58 -14.80 20.48 -0.23
N THR A 59 -15.20 19.39 -0.88
CA THR A 59 -16.18 19.38 -1.96
C THR A 59 -17.53 19.93 -1.48
N ALA A 60 -18.01 19.48 -0.33
CA ALA A 60 -19.27 19.94 0.28
C ALA A 60 -19.25 21.44 0.59
N VAL A 61 -18.16 21.96 1.17
CA VAL A 61 -17.98 23.40 1.45
C VAL A 61 -17.96 24.21 0.16
N ARG A 62 -17.24 23.74 -0.86
CA ARG A 62 -17.08 24.47 -2.13
C ARG A 62 -18.34 24.45 -3.00
N ARG A 63 -19.02 23.31 -3.08
CA ARG A 63 -20.10 23.06 -4.05
C ARG A 63 -21.50 23.04 -3.43
N GLY A 64 -21.61 22.95 -2.10
CA GLY A 64 -22.90 22.72 -1.44
C GLY A 64 -23.46 21.32 -1.64
N ASN A 65 -22.65 20.39 -2.16
CA ASN A 65 -22.98 18.98 -2.33
C ASN A 65 -21.69 18.16 -2.35
N SER A 66 -21.77 16.90 -1.93
CA SER A 66 -20.69 15.92 -1.96
C SER A 66 -21.25 14.49 -1.90
N LEU A 67 -20.36 13.49 -1.97
CA LEU A 67 -20.73 12.09 -1.90
C LEU A 67 -21.28 11.72 -0.51
N LEU A 68 -20.60 12.09 0.56
CA LEU A 68 -20.96 11.72 1.93
C LEU A 68 -22.10 12.57 2.51
N THR A 69 -22.34 13.79 2.00
CA THR A 69 -23.43 14.64 2.52
C THR A 69 -24.73 14.47 1.73
N THR A 70 -24.70 14.66 0.41
CA THR A 70 -25.91 14.76 -0.42
C THR A 70 -26.19 13.50 -1.24
N ARG A 71 -25.15 12.72 -1.55
CA ARG A 71 -25.23 11.53 -2.42
C ARG A 71 -24.90 10.24 -1.65
N TYR A 72 -25.09 10.25 -0.33
CA TYR A 72 -24.67 9.19 0.59
C TYR A 72 -25.28 7.82 0.30
N ARG A 73 -26.40 7.77 -0.46
CA ARG A 73 -27.05 6.53 -0.89
C ARG A 73 -26.13 5.58 -1.66
N TYR A 74 -25.09 6.09 -2.33
CA TYR A 74 -24.14 5.28 -3.08
C TYR A 74 -23.01 4.71 -2.22
N VAL A 75 -22.77 5.28 -1.03
CA VAL A 75 -21.64 4.95 -0.17
C VAL A 75 -21.62 3.48 0.22
N PRO A 76 -22.72 2.85 0.71
CA PRO A 76 -22.68 1.43 1.09
C PRO A 76 -22.27 0.51 -0.06
N ALA A 77 -22.74 0.78 -1.28
CA ALA A 77 -22.36 0.01 -2.46
C ALA A 77 -20.90 0.26 -2.85
N LEU A 78 -20.43 1.51 -2.80
CA LEU A 78 -19.03 1.84 -3.05
C LEU A 78 -18.09 1.11 -2.10
N LEU A 79 -18.39 1.08 -0.80
CA LEU A 79 -17.55 0.39 0.19
C LEU A 79 -17.47 -1.12 -0.10
N ILE A 80 -18.62 -1.75 -0.37
CA ILE A 80 -18.69 -3.19 -0.64
C ILE A 80 -18.00 -3.54 -1.96
N TRP A 81 -18.30 -2.81 -3.03
CA TRP A 81 -17.72 -3.06 -4.35
C TRP A 81 -16.22 -2.72 -4.39
N SER A 82 -15.76 -1.74 -3.63
CA SER A 82 -14.33 -1.41 -3.51
C SER A 82 -13.53 -2.57 -2.93
N VAL A 83 -14.08 -3.25 -1.92
CA VAL A 83 -13.44 -4.44 -1.35
C VAL A 83 -13.34 -5.57 -2.38
N SER A 84 -14.44 -5.88 -3.07
CA SER A 84 -14.46 -6.90 -4.13
C SER A 84 -13.53 -6.54 -5.29
N PHE A 85 -13.48 -5.27 -5.66
CA PHE A 85 -12.61 -4.72 -6.69
C PHE A 85 -11.14 -4.93 -6.34
N TRP A 86 -10.72 -4.63 -5.10
CA TRP A 86 -9.33 -4.88 -4.70
C TRP A 86 -9.01 -6.37 -4.58
N TYR A 87 -9.94 -7.20 -4.06
CA TYR A 87 -9.73 -8.65 -4.00
C TYR A 87 -9.58 -9.30 -5.38
N PHE A 88 -10.17 -8.72 -6.43
CA PHE A 88 -9.89 -9.15 -7.80
C PHE A 88 -8.40 -8.98 -8.15
N PHE A 89 -7.77 -7.86 -7.81
CA PHE A 89 -6.34 -7.67 -8.02
C PHE A 89 -5.49 -8.56 -7.11
N GLU A 90 -5.92 -8.85 -5.87
CA GLU A 90 -5.25 -9.84 -5.02
C GLU A 90 -5.28 -11.25 -5.63
N LEU A 91 -6.42 -11.66 -6.20
CA LEU A 91 -6.54 -12.93 -6.91
C LEU A 91 -5.55 -13.01 -8.09
N LEU A 92 -5.45 -11.93 -8.87
CA LEU A 92 -4.46 -11.85 -9.95
C LEU A 92 -3.02 -11.86 -9.41
N ASN A 93 -2.78 -11.22 -8.27
CA ASN A 93 -1.46 -11.19 -7.65
C ASN A 93 -1.00 -12.56 -7.15
N LEU A 94 -1.89 -13.52 -6.89
CA LEU A 94 -1.50 -14.92 -6.64
C LEU A 94 -0.72 -15.49 -7.84
N ARG A 95 -1.06 -15.06 -9.06
CA ARG A 95 -0.37 -15.44 -10.30
C ARG A 95 0.83 -14.55 -10.60
N TYR A 96 0.70 -13.24 -10.37
CA TYR A 96 1.72 -12.26 -10.74
C TYR A 96 2.88 -12.19 -9.77
N GLN A 97 2.59 -12.30 -8.47
CA GLN A 97 3.54 -12.16 -7.37
C GLN A 97 4.30 -10.83 -7.42
N ASN A 98 3.61 -9.74 -7.75
CA ASN A 98 4.18 -8.40 -7.90
C ASN A 98 4.28 -7.63 -6.58
N TRP A 99 3.53 -8.04 -5.56
CA TRP A 99 3.65 -7.50 -4.22
C TRP A 99 3.39 -8.57 -3.15
N TYR A 100 3.85 -8.30 -1.93
CA TYR A 100 3.54 -9.08 -0.74
C TYR A 100 3.42 -8.18 0.50
N TYR A 101 2.65 -8.62 1.48
CA TYR A 101 2.39 -7.93 2.74
C TYR A 101 3.37 -8.34 3.83
N VAL A 102 3.76 -7.37 4.66
CA VAL A 102 4.67 -7.51 5.80
C VAL A 102 4.07 -6.86 7.03
N GLY A 103 4.47 -7.33 8.21
CA GLY A 103 4.03 -6.75 9.48
C GLY A 103 2.52 -6.89 9.73
N VAL A 104 1.87 -7.91 9.18
CA VAL A 104 0.41 -8.09 9.32
C VAL A 104 0.02 -8.47 10.74
N TYR A 105 -1.20 -8.17 11.17
CA TYR A 105 -1.73 -8.67 12.45
C TYR A 105 -1.53 -10.19 12.62
N LYS A 106 -1.03 -10.62 13.78
CA LYS A 106 -0.97 -12.03 14.19
C LYS A 106 -2.38 -12.63 14.31
N ASN A 107 -3.30 -11.87 14.89
CA ASN A 107 -4.70 -12.28 15.01
C ASN A 107 -5.40 -12.29 13.64
N TYR A 108 -6.01 -13.43 13.31
CA TYR A 108 -6.77 -13.65 12.09
C TYR A 108 -7.85 -12.60 11.84
N TYR A 109 -8.72 -12.36 12.82
CA TYR A 109 -9.85 -11.45 12.70
C TYR A 109 -9.36 -10.00 12.52
N GLY A 110 -8.34 -9.61 13.28
CA GLY A 110 -7.71 -8.30 13.14
C GLY A 110 -7.19 -8.07 11.71
N ARG A 111 -6.54 -9.08 11.14
CA ARG A 111 -6.04 -9.05 9.75
C ARG A 111 -7.16 -8.89 8.74
N VAL A 112 -8.24 -9.67 8.86
CA VAL A 112 -9.39 -9.62 7.95
C VAL A 112 -10.09 -8.26 8.05
N VAL A 113 -10.46 -7.83 9.26
CA VAL A 113 -11.15 -6.54 9.48
C VAL A 113 -10.32 -5.38 8.94
N PHE A 114 -9.01 -5.36 9.25
CA PHE A 114 -8.12 -4.32 8.76
C PHE A 114 -8.05 -4.28 7.22
N SER A 115 -7.95 -5.45 6.58
CA SER A 115 -7.94 -5.55 5.13
C SER A 115 -9.23 -5.01 4.51
N PHE A 116 -10.40 -5.36 5.07
CA PHE A 116 -11.69 -4.84 4.59
C PHE A 116 -11.80 -3.31 4.78
N VAL A 117 -11.38 -2.79 5.94
CA VAL A 117 -11.39 -1.35 6.22
C VAL A 117 -10.51 -0.58 5.24
N CYS A 118 -9.34 -1.12 4.86
CA CYS A 118 -8.46 -0.49 3.89
C CYS A 118 -8.95 -0.68 2.45
N PHE A 119 -9.40 -1.87 2.06
CA PHE A 119 -9.83 -2.13 0.68
C PHE A 119 -11.16 -1.43 0.35
N ALA A 120 -11.96 -1.08 1.35
CA ALA A 120 -13.14 -0.23 1.17
C ALA A 120 -12.78 1.21 0.75
N THR A 121 -11.56 1.69 0.99
CA THR A 121 -11.16 3.07 0.69
C THR A 121 -10.70 3.27 -0.75
N VAL A 122 -10.39 2.19 -1.50
CA VAL A 122 -9.77 2.28 -2.83
C VAL A 122 -10.62 3.10 -3.80
N MET A 123 -11.86 2.69 -4.08
CA MET A 123 -12.72 3.40 -5.03
C MET A 123 -13.13 4.78 -4.51
N ILE A 124 -13.54 4.87 -3.25
CA ILE A 124 -14.02 6.14 -2.68
C ILE A 124 -12.89 7.17 -2.60
N GLY A 125 -11.66 6.79 -2.25
CA GLY A 125 -10.51 7.69 -2.24
C GLY A 125 -10.21 8.26 -3.64
N MET A 126 -10.26 7.40 -4.66
CA MET A 126 -10.10 7.81 -6.06
C MET A 126 -11.21 8.77 -6.52
N PHE A 127 -12.45 8.47 -6.14
CA PHE A 127 -13.64 9.24 -6.52
C PHE A 127 -13.72 10.60 -5.78
N GLU A 128 -13.40 10.65 -4.49
CA GLU A 128 -13.30 11.92 -3.75
C GLU A 128 -12.19 12.82 -4.29
N SER A 129 -11.07 12.23 -4.72
CA SER A 129 -9.98 12.98 -5.37
C SER A 129 -10.47 13.63 -6.67
N TYR A 130 -11.25 12.90 -7.46
CA TYR A 130 -11.89 13.45 -8.65
C TYR A 130 -12.91 14.57 -8.32
N GLU A 131 -13.77 14.39 -7.31
CA GLU A 131 -14.74 15.43 -6.90
C GLU A 131 -14.06 16.68 -6.38
N ALA A 132 -13.03 16.53 -5.56
CA ALA A 132 -12.26 17.66 -5.05
C ALA A 132 -11.60 18.45 -6.19
N LEU A 133 -11.00 17.77 -7.16
CA LEU A 133 -10.48 18.40 -8.39
C LEU A 133 -11.59 19.11 -9.16
N THR A 134 -12.75 18.49 -9.30
CA THR A 134 -13.91 19.09 -9.98
C THR A 134 -14.44 20.32 -9.23
N ALA A 135 -14.41 20.31 -7.90
CA ALA A 135 -14.76 21.43 -7.04
C ALA A 135 -13.80 22.62 -7.18
N THR A 136 -12.52 22.39 -7.51
CA THR A 136 -11.58 23.48 -7.84
C THR A 136 -11.90 24.17 -9.17
N GLY A 137 -12.61 23.49 -10.07
CA GLY A 137 -12.91 23.99 -11.41
C GLY A 137 -11.80 23.79 -12.44
N ILE A 138 -10.72 23.07 -12.10
CA ILE A 138 -9.63 22.78 -13.03
C ILE A 138 -10.17 22.12 -14.32
N TRP A 139 -9.71 22.58 -15.49
CA TRP A 139 -10.07 22.04 -16.80
C TRP A 139 -11.56 22.00 -17.18
N LYS A 140 -12.45 22.77 -16.51
CA LYS A 140 -13.90 22.78 -16.83
C LYS A 140 -14.24 23.22 -18.26
N LYS A 141 -13.32 23.93 -18.93
CA LYS A 141 -13.53 24.53 -20.25
C LYS A 141 -12.96 23.73 -21.43
N LEU A 142 -12.50 22.50 -21.22
CA LEU A 142 -11.89 21.69 -22.31
C LEU A 142 -12.91 20.92 -23.17
N ARG A 143 -14.17 21.40 -23.25
CA ARG A 143 -15.21 20.80 -24.10
C ARG A 143 -15.12 21.33 -25.53
N LYS A 144 -15.23 20.43 -26.51
CA LYS A 144 -15.22 20.75 -27.96
C LYS A 144 -16.47 20.15 -28.64
N THR A 145 -16.65 20.43 -29.94
CA THR A 145 -17.76 19.88 -30.74
C THR A 145 -17.78 18.35 -30.74
N PRO A 146 -18.91 17.70 -30.42
CA PRO A 146 -18.97 16.24 -30.35
C PRO A 146 -18.57 15.54 -31.65
N THR A 147 -18.05 14.32 -31.54
CA THR A 147 -17.77 13.44 -32.68
C THR A 147 -18.20 12.03 -32.30
N GLN A 148 -19.11 11.46 -33.08
CA GLN A 148 -19.53 10.08 -32.87
C GLN A 148 -18.42 9.14 -33.33
N PHE A 149 -18.12 8.12 -32.53
CA PHE A 149 -17.24 7.06 -32.96
C PHE A 149 -18.03 6.01 -33.74
N PRO A 150 -17.46 5.46 -34.82
CA PRO A 150 -18.00 4.27 -35.44
C PRO A 150 -18.09 3.13 -34.41
N VAL A 151 -19.16 2.32 -34.50
CA VAL A 151 -19.41 1.23 -33.55
C VAL A 151 -18.22 0.26 -33.44
N TRP A 152 -17.46 0.04 -34.52
CA TRP A 152 -16.29 -0.85 -34.54
C TRP A 152 -15.19 -0.41 -33.56
N VAL A 153 -15.09 0.89 -33.24
CA VAL A 153 -14.09 1.41 -32.29
C VAL A 153 -14.31 0.78 -30.92
N SER A 154 -15.55 0.65 -30.48
CA SER A 154 -15.87 0.00 -29.19
C SER A 154 -15.40 -1.46 -29.16
N TYR A 155 -15.62 -2.21 -30.25
CA TYR A 155 -15.16 -3.60 -30.36
C TYR A 155 -13.63 -3.71 -30.45
N ALA A 156 -12.96 -2.79 -31.16
CA ALA A 156 -11.50 -2.76 -31.24
C ALA A 156 -10.85 -2.47 -29.88
N VAL A 157 -11.35 -1.48 -29.14
CA VAL A 157 -10.89 -1.19 -27.78
C VAL A 157 -11.11 -2.39 -26.86
N GLN A 158 -12.26 -3.07 -27.00
CA GLN A 158 -12.54 -4.29 -26.24
C GLN A 158 -11.57 -5.43 -26.55
N LEU A 159 -11.22 -5.62 -27.84
CA LEU A 159 -10.24 -6.61 -28.26
C LEU A 159 -8.83 -6.31 -27.72
N VAL A 160 -8.44 -5.03 -27.68
CA VAL A 160 -7.20 -4.60 -27.03
C VAL A 160 -7.22 -4.95 -25.55
N GLY A 161 -8.31 -4.64 -24.83
CA GLY A 161 -8.47 -5.00 -23.42
C GLY A 161 -8.38 -6.50 -23.17
N LEU A 162 -9.06 -7.30 -24.00
CA LEU A 162 -8.97 -8.76 -23.95
C LEU A 162 -7.52 -9.24 -24.15
N THR A 163 -6.83 -8.70 -25.16
CA THR A 163 -5.43 -9.03 -25.44
C THR A 163 -4.53 -8.66 -24.26
N MET A 164 -4.72 -7.48 -23.65
CA MET A 164 -3.96 -7.04 -22.47
C MET A 164 -4.12 -8.02 -21.30
N VAL A 165 -5.35 -8.39 -20.93
CA VAL A 165 -5.62 -9.36 -19.85
C VAL A 165 -5.04 -10.73 -20.17
N THR A 166 -5.21 -11.22 -21.40
CA THR A 166 -4.68 -12.54 -21.79
C THR A 166 -3.16 -12.55 -21.71
N LEU A 167 -2.49 -11.52 -22.25
CA LEU A 167 -1.03 -11.43 -22.20
C LEU A 167 -0.51 -11.30 -20.76
N SER A 168 -1.19 -10.53 -19.90
CA SER A 168 -0.79 -10.39 -18.49
C SER A 168 -0.91 -11.71 -17.72
N LEU A 169 -1.92 -12.53 -18.02
CA LEU A 169 -2.14 -13.82 -17.37
C LEU A 169 -1.22 -14.94 -17.88
N VAL A 170 -0.97 -14.98 -19.19
CA VAL A 170 -0.13 -16.01 -19.83
C VAL A 170 1.36 -15.75 -19.57
N PHE A 171 1.79 -14.49 -19.66
CA PHE A 171 3.19 -14.09 -19.51
C PHE A 171 3.40 -13.09 -18.36
N PRO A 172 2.99 -13.41 -17.12
CA PRO A 172 2.97 -12.46 -16.01
C PRO A 172 4.36 -11.98 -15.61
N LYS A 173 5.41 -12.76 -15.90
CA LYS A 173 6.80 -12.41 -15.60
C LYS A 173 7.23 -11.09 -16.26
N TYR A 174 6.66 -10.74 -17.42
CA TYR A 174 7.04 -9.54 -18.19
C TYR A 174 5.85 -8.62 -18.47
N LEU A 175 4.65 -9.19 -18.64
CA LEU A 175 3.47 -8.46 -19.12
C LEU A 175 2.40 -8.26 -18.04
N ALA A 176 2.70 -8.56 -16.77
CA ALA A 176 1.80 -8.23 -15.66
C ALA A 176 1.39 -6.74 -15.61
N PRO A 177 2.24 -5.75 -15.97
CA PRO A 177 1.82 -4.35 -16.00
C PRO A 177 0.63 -4.05 -16.92
N LEU A 178 0.37 -4.90 -17.94
CA LEU A 178 -0.78 -4.73 -18.83
C LEU A 178 -2.13 -4.89 -18.11
N VAL A 179 -2.17 -5.45 -16.90
CA VAL A 179 -3.41 -5.55 -16.12
C VAL A 179 -4.00 -4.17 -15.80
N TRP A 180 -3.15 -3.16 -15.55
CA TRP A 180 -3.59 -1.84 -15.16
C TRP A 180 -4.21 -1.11 -16.36
N GLY A 181 -5.50 -0.78 -16.29
CA GLY A 181 -6.26 -0.20 -17.40
C GLY A 181 -6.95 -1.24 -18.29
N SER A 182 -6.58 -2.51 -18.20
CA SER A 182 -7.17 -3.57 -19.05
C SER A 182 -8.66 -3.74 -18.79
N VAL A 183 -9.10 -3.56 -17.54
CA VAL A 183 -10.50 -3.66 -17.14
C VAL A 183 -11.31 -2.54 -17.80
N SER A 184 -10.77 -1.33 -17.87
CA SER A 184 -11.37 -0.20 -18.59
C SER A 184 -11.56 -0.51 -20.06
N PHE A 185 -10.51 -1.02 -20.71
CA PHE A 185 -10.58 -1.37 -22.12
C PHE A 185 -11.59 -2.50 -22.38
N LEU A 186 -11.78 -3.41 -21.43
CA LEU A 186 -12.72 -4.52 -21.54
C LEU A 186 -14.18 -4.10 -21.27
N LEU A 187 -14.41 -3.28 -20.24
CA LEU A 187 -15.74 -2.96 -19.72
C LEU A 187 -16.31 -1.64 -20.24
N ASP A 188 -15.47 -0.63 -20.50
CA ASP A 188 -15.97 0.65 -21.02
C ASP A 188 -16.71 0.50 -22.36
N PRO A 189 -16.24 -0.31 -23.33
CA PRO A 189 -17.01 -0.59 -24.55
C PRO A 189 -18.36 -1.25 -24.32
N ILE A 190 -18.52 -2.02 -23.24
CA ILE A 190 -19.81 -2.60 -22.85
C ILE A 190 -20.72 -1.50 -22.32
N ASN A 191 -20.20 -0.65 -21.43
CA ASN A 191 -20.94 0.49 -20.88
C ASN A 191 -21.37 1.46 -21.99
N TYR A 192 -20.46 1.75 -22.92
CA TYR A 192 -20.70 2.57 -24.11
C TYR A 192 -21.89 2.05 -24.91
N ARG A 193 -21.83 0.79 -25.37
CA ARG A 193 -22.91 0.17 -26.17
C ARG A 193 -24.24 0.03 -25.42
N ARG A 194 -24.21 -0.03 -24.09
CA ARG A 194 -25.41 -0.10 -23.24
C ARG A 194 -25.99 1.26 -22.86
N ASN A 195 -25.41 2.37 -23.32
CA ASN A 195 -25.78 3.73 -22.88
C ASN A 195 -25.62 3.95 -21.37
N SER A 196 -24.62 3.31 -20.77
CA SER A 196 -24.18 3.58 -19.40
C SER A 196 -23.07 4.63 -19.37
N ARG A 197 -22.72 5.08 -18.17
CA ARG A 197 -21.56 5.97 -17.93
C ARG A 197 -20.31 5.36 -18.58
N SER A 198 -19.69 6.08 -19.50
CA SER A 198 -18.57 5.57 -20.32
C SER A 198 -17.54 6.65 -20.66
N ILE A 199 -16.27 6.26 -20.58
CA ILE A 199 -15.10 7.04 -20.97
C ILE A 199 -15.08 7.28 -22.48
N LEU A 200 -15.38 6.26 -23.30
CA LEU A 200 -15.53 6.40 -24.75
C LEU A 200 -16.58 7.47 -25.09
N ARG A 201 -17.69 7.53 -24.35
CA ARG A 201 -18.68 8.59 -24.56
C ARG A 201 -18.16 9.96 -24.10
N ASP A 202 -17.36 10.03 -23.04
CA ASP A 202 -16.69 11.28 -22.64
C ASP A 202 -15.78 11.82 -23.77
N PHE A 203 -15.08 10.92 -24.46
CA PHE A 203 -14.30 11.26 -25.65
C PHE A 203 -15.17 11.71 -26.83
N GLU A 204 -16.36 11.11 -27.05
CA GLU A 204 -17.30 11.55 -28.09
C GLU A 204 -17.82 12.95 -27.85
N VAL A 205 -18.22 13.27 -26.62
CA VAL A 205 -18.66 14.63 -26.25
C VAL A 205 -17.48 15.58 -26.01
N ARG A 206 -16.25 15.08 -26.20
CA ARG A 206 -14.97 15.77 -26.03
C ARG A 206 -14.82 16.45 -24.67
N ASP A 207 -15.28 15.81 -23.59
CA ASP A 207 -15.02 16.25 -22.21
C ASP A 207 -13.65 15.74 -21.74
N TYR A 208 -12.59 16.22 -22.37
CA TYR A 208 -11.21 15.85 -22.00
C TYR A 208 -10.86 16.31 -20.59
N GLY A 209 -11.51 17.36 -20.09
CA GLY A 209 -11.28 17.88 -18.74
C GLY A 209 -11.64 16.85 -17.67
N MET A 210 -12.75 16.13 -17.86
CA MET A 210 -13.14 15.02 -16.98
C MET A 210 -12.12 13.89 -16.99
N VAL A 211 -11.71 13.41 -18.17
CA VAL A 211 -10.72 12.32 -18.28
C VAL A 211 -9.41 12.71 -17.62
N LEU A 212 -8.92 13.93 -17.88
CA LEU A 212 -7.70 14.44 -17.25
C LEU A 212 -7.82 14.56 -15.73
N ARG A 213 -8.99 14.94 -15.19
CA ARG A 213 -9.22 14.95 -13.74
C ARG A 213 -9.18 13.54 -13.15
N PHE A 214 -9.73 12.52 -13.81
CA PHE A 214 -9.63 11.14 -13.33
C PHE A 214 -8.18 10.64 -13.34
N LEU A 215 -7.43 10.94 -14.41
CA LEU A 215 -6.01 10.60 -14.48
C LEU A 215 -5.20 11.29 -13.38
N LEU A 216 -5.45 12.59 -13.14
CA LEU A 216 -4.81 13.34 -12.07
C LEU A 216 -5.24 12.86 -10.67
N ALA A 217 -6.52 12.53 -10.48
CA ALA A 217 -7.00 11.92 -9.25
C ALA A 217 -6.26 10.62 -8.97
N GLY A 218 -6.01 9.80 -10.00
CA GLY A 218 -5.21 8.60 -9.89
C GLY A 218 -3.77 8.87 -9.49
N LEU A 219 -3.12 9.87 -10.09
CA LEU A 219 -1.76 10.27 -9.68
C LEU A 219 -1.71 10.76 -8.23
N ILE A 220 -2.65 11.60 -7.81
CA ILE A 220 -2.71 12.12 -6.43
C ILE A 220 -2.95 10.97 -5.44
N CYS A 221 -3.92 10.10 -5.73
CA CYS A 221 -4.19 8.91 -4.93
C CYS A 221 -2.97 8.00 -4.88
N GLY A 222 -2.27 7.78 -6.00
CA GLY A 222 -1.06 6.97 -6.06
C GLY A 222 0.08 7.55 -5.22
N GLY A 223 0.29 8.86 -5.31
CA GLY A 223 1.24 9.57 -4.44
C GLY A 223 0.92 9.40 -2.96
N PHE A 224 -0.36 9.57 -2.59
CA PHE A 224 -0.80 9.38 -1.21
C PHE A 224 -0.70 7.92 -0.75
N TRP A 225 -1.11 6.97 -1.60
CA TRP A 225 -1.04 5.53 -1.40
C TRP A 225 0.37 5.08 -1.06
N GLU A 226 1.35 5.43 -1.90
CA GLU A 226 2.75 5.06 -1.69
C GLU A 226 3.38 5.76 -0.48
N SER A 227 3.04 7.03 -0.26
CA SER A 227 3.53 7.77 0.91
C SER A 227 3.05 7.12 2.20
N MET A 228 1.77 6.77 2.30
CA MET A 228 1.23 6.16 3.52
C MET A 228 1.70 4.72 3.71
N ASN A 229 1.87 3.97 2.62
CA ASN A 229 2.44 2.62 2.65
C ASN A 229 3.88 2.62 3.17
N PHE A 230 4.69 3.59 2.74
CA PHE A 230 6.09 3.73 3.17
C PHE A 230 6.22 3.75 4.69
N PHE A 231 5.36 4.54 5.35
CA PHE A 231 5.38 4.78 6.79
C PHE A 231 4.61 3.73 7.61
N ALA A 232 3.71 2.96 6.99
CA ALA A 232 2.84 2.04 7.72
C ALA A 232 3.63 0.83 8.28
N PRO A 233 3.39 0.43 9.54
CA PRO A 233 3.97 -0.81 10.09
C PRO A 233 3.50 -2.06 9.35
N GLN A 234 2.21 -2.10 9.00
CA GLN A 234 1.66 -3.08 8.08
C GLN A 234 1.60 -2.48 6.68
N LYS A 235 2.44 -2.99 5.78
CA LYS A 235 2.62 -2.45 4.43
C LYS A 235 2.80 -3.57 3.41
N TRP A 236 2.78 -3.21 2.13
CA TRP A 236 3.20 -4.11 1.07
C TRP A 236 4.52 -3.65 0.45
N ILE A 237 5.30 -4.60 -0.05
CA ILE A 237 6.55 -4.39 -0.75
C ILE A 237 6.37 -4.83 -2.19
N TYR A 238 6.79 -3.99 -3.14
CA TYR A 238 6.74 -4.29 -4.57
C TYR A 238 7.97 -5.07 -5.04
N THR A 239 7.70 -6.08 -5.86
CA THR A 239 8.69 -6.96 -6.48
C THR A 239 8.58 -6.95 -8.01
N VAL A 240 8.31 -5.76 -8.56
CA VAL A 240 8.21 -5.54 -10.01
C VAL A 240 9.59 -5.71 -10.65
N ARG A 241 9.76 -6.85 -11.32
CA ARG A 241 11.03 -7.26 -11.95
C ARG A 241 11.47 -6.25 -13.01
N GLY A 242 12.76 -5.91 -13.00
CA GLY A 242 13.38 -5.05 -14.02
C GLY A 242 13.23 -3.55 -13.77
N LEU A 243 12.51 -3.13 -12.73
CA LEU A 243 12.38 -1.72 -12.32
C LEU A 243 12.84 -1.49 -10.88
N GLU A 244 13.80 -2.29 -10.42
CA GLU A 244 14.20 -2.37 -9.01
C GLU A 244 15.04 -1.17 -8.55
N ASN A 245 15.77 -0.51 -9.48
CA ASN A 245 16.81 0.48 -9.17
C ASN A 245 16.32 1.93 -9.10
N PHE A 246 15.09 2.23 -9.54
CA PHE A 246 14.57 3.61 -9.58
C PHE A 246 13.18 3.69 -8.96
N LYS A 247 13.17 3.83 -7.63
CA LYS A 247 11.96 3.83 -6.79
C LYS A 247 11.72 5.20 -6.18
N LEU A 248 10.46 5.55 -6.05
CA LEU A 248 9.97 6.61 -5.18
C LEU A 248 9.09 5.93 -4.13
N PHE A 249 9.51 5.98 -2.87
CA PHE A 249 9.00 5.11 -1.81
C PHE A 249 9.25 3.61 -2.12
N GLU A 250 8.27 2.72 -1.93
CA GLU A 250 8.42 1.30 -2.24
C GLU A 250 8.22 1.01 -3.75
N MET A 251 7.64 1.96 -4.51
CA MET A 251 7.21 1.74 -5.89
C MET A 251 8.21 2.28 -6.93
N PRO A 252 8.45 1.55 -8.03
CA PRO A 252 9.17 2.11 -9.17
C PRO A 252 8.46 3.31 -9.78
N LEU A 253 9.19 4.32 -10.29
CA LEU A 253 8.54 5.54 -10.82
C LEU A 253 7.51 5.23 -11.93
N LEU A 254 7.84 4.30 -12.84
CA LEU A 254 6.89 3.88 -13.88
C LEU A 254 5.65 3.17 -13.32
N GLY A 255 5.75 2.59 -12.13
CA GLY A 255 4.62 2.01 -11.41
C GLY A 255 3.52 3.03 -11.14
N PHE A 256 3.86 4.31 -10.94
CA PHE A 256 2.87 5.36 -10.69
C PHE A 256 1.89 5.57 -11.86
N LEU A 257 2.26 5.14 -13.08
CA LEU A 257 1.36 5.15 -14.24
C LEU A 257 0.22 4.14 -14.12
N GLY A 258 0.35 3.15 -13.23
CA GLY A 258 -0.73 2.20 -12.91
C GLY A 258 -1.91 2.86 -12.19
N PHE A 259 -1.69 3.89 -11.37
CA PHE A 259 -2.78 4.53 -10.61
C PHE A 259 -3.78 5.30 -11.47
N PRO A 260 -3.37 6.12 -12.47
CA PRO A 260 -4.31 6.71 -13.43
C PRO A 260 -5.17 5.66 -14.13
N ALA A 261 -4.56 4.54 -14.53
CA ALA A 261 -5.28 3.45 -15.18
C ALA A 261 -6.25 2.75 -14.21
N LEU A 262 -5.85 2.55 -12.95
CA LEU A 262 -6.66 1.96 -11.90
C LEU A 262 -7.93 2.78 -11.59
N VAL A 263 -7.84 4.11 -11.60
CA VAL A 263 -9.02 4.98 -11.43
C VAL A 263 -10.05 4.74 -12.52
N LEU A 264 -9.60 4.61 -13.77
CA LEU A 264 -10.49 4.31 -14.89
C LEU A 264 -11.09 2.91 -14.75
N ASP A 265 -10.31 1.93 -14.27
CA ASP A 265 -10.81 0.58 -14.02
C ASP A 265 -11.92 0.61 -12.96
N GLY A 266 -11.70 1.36 -11.87
CA GLY A 266 -12.71 1.59 -10.85
C GLY A 266 -13.97 2.27 -11.40
N LEU A 267 -13.82 3.32 -12.20
CA LEU A 267 -14.95 4.03 -12.83
C LEU A 267 -15.79 3.09 -13.71
N THR A 268 -15.14 2.29 -14.55
CA THR A 268 -15.84 1.43 -15.53
C THR A 268 -16.53 0.25 -14.87
N VAL A 269 -15.92 -0.35 -13.84
CA VAL A 269 -16.57 -1.35 -12.99
C VAL A 269 -17.77 -0.74 -12.26
N TYR A 270 -17.59 0.43 -11.63
CA TYR A 270 -18.68 1.11 -10.96
C TYR A 270 -19.85 1.39 -11.91
N ALA A 271 -19.57 1.95 -13.09
CA ALA A 271 -20.59 2.27 -14.09
C ALA A 271 -21.41 1.03 -14.51
N LEU A 272 -20.74 -0.11 -14.69
CA LEU A 272 -21.40 -1.37 -15.04
C LEU A 272 -22.34 -1.84 -13.92
N LEU A 273 -21.92 -1.74 -12.66
CA LEU A 273 -22.72 -2.12 -11.50
C LEU A 273 -23.85 -1.13 -11.22
N ALA A 274 -23.59 0.17 -11.36
CA ALA A 274 -24.54 1.24 -11.15
C ALA A 274 -25.70 1.21 -12.16
N ARG A 275 -25.46 0.74 -13.38
CA ARG A 275 -26.53 0.38 -14.32
C ARG A 275 -27.55 -0.56 -13.69
N SER A 276 -27.05 -1.62 -13.06
CA SER A 276 -27.87 -2.72 -12.54
C SER A 276 -28.50 -2.40 -11.18
N PHE A 277 -27.88 -1.55 -10.36
CA PHE A 277 -28.33 -1.32 -8.97
C PHE A 277 -28.79 0.11 -8.67
N PHE A 278 -28.52 1.07 -9.54
CA PHE A 278 -28.81 2.50 -9.32
C PHE A 278 -29.47 3.18 -10.51
N ASN A 279 -30.26 2.46 -11.31
CA ASN A 279 -30.97 2.98 -12.48
C ASN A 279 -30.05 3.71 -13.47
N ASN A 280 -28.82 3.20 -13.65
CA ASN A 280 -27.78 3.82 -14.48
C ASN A 280 -27.32 5.21 -14.01
N GLN A 281 -27.63 5.59 -12.78
CA GLN A 281 -27.14 6.81 -12.16
C GLN A 281 -25.77 6.59 -11.54
N SER A 282 -24.86 7.53 -11.78
CA SER A 282 -23.52 7.51 -11.20
C SER A 282 -23.51 8.19 -9.82
N TRP A 283 -22.43 7.97 -9.08
CA TRP A 283 -22.11 8.72 -7.89
C TRP A 283 -21.72 10.18 -8.22
N GLU A 284 -21.24 10.44 -9.44
CA GLU A 284 -20.93 11.77 -9.98
C GLU A 284 -22.15 12.70 -9.93
N HIS A 285 -21.92 14.00 -9.79
CA HIS A 285 -23.01 14.97 -9.84
C HIS A 285 -23.52 15.08 -11.29
N PRO A 286 -24.84 15.11 -11.55
CA PRO A 286 -25.37 15.19 -12.92
C PRO A 286 -24.77 16.34 -13.75
N ASP A 287 -24.60 17.51 -13.13
CA ASP A 287 -23.99 18.69 -13.79
C ASP A 287 -22.52 18.52 -14.21
N ASP A 288 -21.82 17.53 -13.65
CA ASP A 288 -20.43 17.26 -14.02
C ASP A 288 -20.33 16.40 -15.29
N LEU A 289 -21.41 15.71 -15.67
CA LEU A 289 -21.45 14.87 -16.85
C LEU A 289 -21.58 15.71 -18.12
N GLY A 290 -20.92 15.28 -19.19
CA GLY A 290 -21.03 15.89 -20.52
C GLY A 290 -22.28 15.47 -21.29
N TYR A 291 -23.06 14.53 -20.74
CA TYR A 291 -24.29 13.97 -21.33
C TYR A 291 -25.21 13.44 -20.23
N GLU A 292 -26.49 13.32 -20.55
CA GLU A 292 -27.47 12.73 -19.65
C GLU A 292 -27.39 11.19 -19.67
N LEU A 293 -27.49 10.59 -18.50
CA LEU A 293 -27.55 9.13 -18.35
C LEU A 293 -29.01 8.66 -18.44
N PRO A 294 -29.37 7.86 -19.46
CA PRO A 294 -30.72 7.34 -19.57
C PRO A 294 -31.02 6.40 -18.40
N GLN A 295 -32.22 6.53 -17.83
CA GLN A 295 -32.64 5.64 -16.75
C GLN A 295 -32.86 4.22 -17.27
N THR A 296 -32.38 3.24 -16.53
CA THR A 296 -32.63 1.83 -16.80
C THR A 296 -33.30 1.17 -15.60
N PRO A 297 -34.06 0.08 -15.78
CA PRO A 297 -34.57 -0.69 -14.64
C PRO A 297 -33.40 -1.19 -13.78
N SER A 298 -33.43 -0.95 -12.46
CA SER A 298 -32.51 -1.58 -11.52
C SER A 298 -33.07 -2.84 -10.92
N PHE A 299 -32.18 -3.71 -10.46
CA PHE A 299 -32.53 -4.77 -9.52
C PHE A 299 -33.08 -4.18 -8.21
N SER A 300 -33.87 -4.99 -7.51
CA SER A 300 -34.40 -4.61 -6.21
C SER A 300 -33.29 -4.51 -5.16
N ARG A 301 -33.52 -3.72 -4.11
CA ARG A 301 -32.62 -3.65 -2.95
C ARG A 301 -32.37 -5.03 -2.32
N THR A 302 -33.36 -5.92 -2.38
CA THR A 302 -33.25 -7.31 -1.92
C THR A 302 -32.17 -8.07 -2.67
N VAL A 303 -32.10 -7.96 -4.00
CA VAL A 303 -31.06 -8.60 -4.83
C VAL A 303 -29.68 -8.07 -4.46
N PHE A 304 -29.54 -6.77 -4.20
CA PHE A 304 -28.28 -6.19 -3.72
C PHE A 304 -27.84 -6.83 -2.41
N VAL A 305 -28.74 -6.94 -1.43
CA VAL A 305 -28.45 -7.59 -0.13
C VAL A 305 -28.05 -9.07 -0.33
N TRP A 306 -28.75 -9.81 -1.20
CA TRP A 306 -28.41 -11.20 -1.51
C TRP A 306 -27.09 -11.37 -2.26
N SER A 307 -26.55 -10.32 -2.89
CA SER A 307 -25.22 -10.36 -3.48
C SER A 307 -24.10 -10.29 -2.43
N ILE A 308 -24.37 -9.80 -1.22
CA ILE A 308 -23.36 -9.61 -0.17
C ILE A 308 -22.74 -10.94 0.27
N PRO A 309 -23.50 -12.02 0.56
CA PRO A 309 -22.92 -13.33 0.86
C PRO A 309 -21.99 -13.87 -0.23
N VAL A 310 -22.32 -13.65 -1.51
CA VAL A 310 -21.49 -14.08 -2.64
C VAL A 310 -20.16 -13.33 -2.66
N GLN A 311 -20.20 -12.02 -2.40
CA GLN A 311 -18.99 -11.19 -2.31
C GLN A 311 -18.12 -11.56 -1.10
N ILE A 312 -18.75 -11.86 0.04
CA ILE A 312 -18.04 -12.37 1.23
C ILE A 312 -17.37 -13.71 0.92
N LEU A 313 -18.08 -14.64 0.26
CA LEU A 313 -17.52 -15.92 -0.13
C LEU A 313 -16.34 -15.74 -1.09
N PHE A 314 -16.47 -14.87 -2.09
CA PHE A 314 -15.36 -14.50 -2.98
C PHE A 314 -14.15 -13.98 -2.20
N ALA A 315 -14.35 -13.02 -1.29
CA ALA A 315 -13.28 -12.47 -0.46
C ALA A 315 -12.60 -13.55 0.40
N ILE A 316 -13.36 -14.46 1.00
CA ILE A 316 -12.82 -15.58 1.81
C ILE A 316 -11.93 -16.49 0.95
N LEU A 317 -12.41 -16.87 -0.24
CA LEU A 317 -11.66 -17.75 -1.15
C LEU A 317 -10.34 -17.09 -1.60
N VAL A 318 -10.36 -15.81 -1.92
CA VAL A 318 -9.14 -15.07 -2.26
C VAL A 318 -8.19 -14.98 -1.06
N LEU A 319 -8.71 -14.66 0.12
CA LEU A 319 -7.91 -14.53 1.35
C LEU A 319 -7.15 -15.82 1.70
N GLN A 320 -7.77 -16.98 1.52
CA GLN A 320 -7.11 -18.28 1.74
C GLN A 320 -5.85 -18.43 0.86
N GLY A 321 -5.91 -18.00 -0.40
CA GLY A 321 -4.75 -17.96 -1.28
C GLY A 321 -3.72 -16.90 -0.87
N VAL A 322 -4.18 -15.68 -0.57
CA VAL A 322 -3.32 -14.54 -0.20
C VAL A 322 -2.47 -14.87 1.03
N TRP A 323 -3.02 -15.54 2.03
CA TRP A 323 -2.26 -15.88 3.24
C TRP A 323 -1.09 -16.82 2.98
N SER A 324 -1.27 -17.78 2.06
CA SER A 324 -0.24 -18.76 1.74
C SER A 324 0.78 -18.26 0.72
N VAL A 325 0.50 -17.19 -0.02
CA VAL A 325 1.39 -16.70 -1.10
C VAL A 325 1.89 -15.28 -0.88
N ASN A 326 1.00 -14.36 -0.50
CA ASN A 326 1.27 -12.92 -0.48
C ASN A 326 1.61 -12.38 0.91
N ILE A 327 1.46 -13.13 2.01
CA ILE A 327 1.88 -12.68 3.34
C ILE A 327 3.29 -13.20 3.66
N ALA A 328 4.26 -12.30 3.76
CA ALA A 328 5.66 -12.61 4.05
C ALA A 328 5.99 -12.62 5.55
N SER A 329 5.44 -11.69 6.33
CA SER A 329 5.67 -11.64 7.76
C SER A 329 4.48 -11.07 8.52
N GLU A 330 4.38 -11.51 9.77
CA GLU A 330 3.47 -10.96 10.76
C GLU A 330 4.19 -9.85 11.54
N ARG A 331 3.42 -9.03 12.26
CA ARG A 331 3.95 -8.07 13.22
C ARG A 331 4.90 -8.78 14.17
N LEU A 332 6.05 -8.16 14.42
CA LEU A 332 7.02 -8.62 15.41
C LEU A 332 6.70 -8.04 16.78
N ASP A 333 6.75 -8.90 17.78
CA ASP A 333 6.72 -8.56 19.20
C ASP A 333 8.03 -9.01 19.86
N LEU A 334 8.33 -8.55 21.08
CA LEU A 334 9.57 -8.91 21.78
C LEU A 334 9.71 -10.42 22.02
N SER A 335 8.58 -11.10 22.25
CA SER A 335 8.53 -12.56 22.42
C SER A 335 8.91 -13.37 21.17
N ASP A 336 9.03 -12.72 20.01
CA ASP A 336 9.51 -13.37 18.79
C ASP A 336 11.05 -13.40 18.69
N LEU A 337 11.77 -12.64 19.53
CA LEU A 337 13.23 -12.64 19.58
C LEU A 337 13.71 -13.85 20.39
N SER A 338 14.47 -14.75 19.76
CA SER A 338 14.86 -16.02 20.37
C SER A 338 15.85 -15.84 21.53
N LEU A 339 16.58 -14.73 21.55
CA LEU A 339 17.53 -14.40 22.61
C LEU A 339 16.88 -13.77 23.84
N LEU A 340 15.60 -13.37 23.79
CA LEU A 340 14.90 -12.81 24.95
C LEU A 340 14.22 -13.89 25.78
N SER A 341 14.51 -13.88 27.08
CA SER A 341 13.74 -14.62 28.08
C SER A 341 12.47 -13.85 28.47
N ALA A 342 11.45 -14.55 28.99
CA ALA A 342 10.23 -13.88 29.47
C ALA A 342 10.50 -12.78 30.53
N PRO A 343 11.38 -12.99 31.53
CA PRO A 343 11.79 -11.91 32.45
C PRO A 343 12.46 -10.73 31.76
N SER A 344 13.28 -10.97 30.73
CA SER A 344 13.93 -9.91 29.96
C SER A 344 12.89 -9.10 29.14
N CYS A 345 11.86 -9.76 28.59
CA CYS A 345 10.75 -9.06 27.94
C CYS A 345 10.01 -8.15 28.91
N GLU A 346 9.66 -8.64 30.10
CA GLU A 346 8.99 -7.82 31.14
C GLU A 346 9.86 -6.64 31.59
N ALA A 347 11.18 -6.82 31.65
CA ALA A 347 12.11 -5.74 31.97
C ALA A 347 12.11 -4.66 30.88
N LEU A 348 12.12 -5.04 29.61
CA LEU A 348 12.00 -4.11 28.48
C LEU A 348 10.66 -3.36 28.51
N GLU A 349 9.55 -4.05 28.79
CA GLU A 349 8.24 -3.42 28.88
C GLU A 349 8.17 -2.37 29.99
N LYS A 350 8.83 -2.61 31.14
CA LYS A 350 8.96 -1.63 32.23
C LYS A 350 9.76 -0.39 31.82
N GLU A 351 10.71 -0.56 30.90
CA GLU A 351 11.47 0.53 30.29
C GLU A 351 10.69 1.25 29.17
N GLY A 352 9.44 0.88 28.91
CA GLY A 352 8.61 1.46 27.84
C GLY A 352 8.89 0.88 26.45
N ILE A 353 9.66 -0.21 26.37
CA ILE A 353 9.99 -0.90 25.13
C ILE A 353 9.06 -2.10 24.99
N GLU A 354 8.09 -2.00 24.09
CA GLU A 354 7.10 -3.05 23.80
C GLU A 354 7.41 -3.81 22.50
N ARG A 355 8.28 -3.26 21.64
CA ARG A 355 8.53 -3.80 20.30
C ARG A 355 10.01 -3.80 19.91
N PRO A 356 10.44 -4.75 19.06
CA PRO A 356 11.83 -4.80 18.58
C PRO A 356 12.31 -3.52 17.91
N ILE A 357 11.44 -2.79 17.19
CA ILE A 357 11.81 -1.52 16.54
C ILE A 357 12.02 -0.37 17.54
N GLN A 358 11.42 -0.43 18.73
CA GLN A 358 11.68 0.52 19.81
C GLN A 358 13.04 0.19 20.45
N LEU A 359 13.31 -1.09 20.71
CA LEU A 359 14.60 -1.56 21.20
C LEU A 359 15.76 -1.08 20.29
N LEU A 360 15.64 -1.30 18.99
CA LEU A 360 16.65 -0.85 18.00
C LEU A 360 16.83 0.67 17.97
N ARG A 361 15.76 1.44 18.27
CA ARG A 361 15.78 2.90 18.24
C ARG A 361 16.45 3.47 19.48
N GLU A 362 16.06 2.97 20.65
CA GLU A 362 16.60 3.42 21.94
C GLU A 362 18.05 2.97 22.14
N ALA A 363 18.42 1.77 21.66
CA ALA A 363 19.79 1.27 21.72
C ALA A 363 20.79 2.04 20.82
N LYS A 364 20.34 3.03 20.04
CA LYS A 364 21.23 3.94 19.29
C LYS A 364 21.94 4.93 20.21
N ASP A 365 21.28 5.34 21.29
CA ASP A 365 21.88 6.20 22.30
C ASP A 365 22.75 5.32 23.23
N PRO A 366 24.07 5.56 23.32
CA PRO A 366 24.97 4.73 24.12
C PRO A 366 24.59 4.64 25.61
N GLU A 367 24.08 5.74 26.20
CA GLU A 367 23.68 5.75 27.61
C GLU A 367 22.45 4.88 27.80
N ARG A 368 21.40 5.15 27.01
CA ARG A 368 20.15 4.38 27.02
C ARG A 368 20.37 2.90 26.72
N ARG A 369 21.28 2.58 25.78
CA ARG A 369 21.67 1.21 25.45
C ARG A 369 22.18 0.45 26.67
N GLU A 370 23.00 1.09 27.48
CA GLU A 370 23.59 0.49 28.69
C GLU A 370 22.55 0.31 29.80
N GLU A 371 21.62 1.25 29.96
CA GLU A 371 20.47 1.12 30.86
C GLU A 371 19.61 -0.10 30.50
N ILE A 372 19.23 -0.23 29.22
CA ILE A 372 18.41 -1.35 28.72
C ILE A 372 19.15 -2.68 28.90
N ARG A 373 20.46 -2.71 28.63
CA ARG A 373 21.29 -3.90 28.86
C ARG A 373 21.31 -4.28 30.34
N GLY A 374 21.48 -3.30 31.23
CA GLY A 374 21.43 -3.49 32.67
C GLY A 374 20.09 -4.05 33.14
N ALA A 375 18.98 -3.48 32.65
CA ALA A 375 17.62 -3.92 32.98
C ALA A 375 17.33 -5.36 32.53
N THR A 376 17.84 -5.77 31.36
CA THR A 376 17.69 -7.14 30.84
C THR A 376 18.61 -8.16 31.51
N GLY A 377 19.63 -7.70 32.24
CA GLY A 377 20.63 -8.56 32.89
C GLY A 377 21.59 -9.27 31.92
N MET A 378 21.64 -8.83 30.67
CA MET A 378 22.42 -9.49 29.61
C MET A 378 23.88 -9.05 29.59
N GLU A 379 24.78 -9.98 29.26
CA GLU A 379 26.17 -9.64 28.94
C GLU A 379 26.25 -8.83 27.64
N THR A 380 27.29 -8.01 27.48
CA THR A 380 27.47 -7.14 26.29
C THR A 380 27.42 -7.92 24.97
N ALA A 381 28.04 -9.11 24.91
CA ALA A 381 28.03 -9.94 23.71
C ALA A 381 26.62 -10.47 23.39
N GLN A 382 25.86 -10.90 24.41
CA GLN A 382 24.49 -11.38 24.25
C GLN A 382 23.55 -10.25 23.81
N PHE A 383 23.70 -9.07 24.42
CA PHE A 383 22.89 -7.91 24.07
C PHE A 383 23.18 -7.41 22.66
N ASN A 384 24.43 -7.44 22.21
CA ASN A 384 24.76 -7.11 20.82
C ASN A 384 24.14 -8.11 19.85
N ALA A 385 24.20 -9.41 20.15
CA ALA A 385 23.55 -10.43 19.34
C ALA A 385 22.01 -10.28 19.31
N LEU A 386 21.40 -9.83 20.41
CA LEU A 386 19.98 -9.48 20.46
C LEU A 386 19.65 -8.32 19.52
N LEU A 387 20.48 -7.27 19.48
CA LEU A 387 20.29 -6.15 18.56
C LEU A 387 20.45 -6.59 17.10
N ASP A 388 21.43 -7.46 16.80
CA ASP A 388 21.60 -8.05 15.46
C ASP A 388 20.38 -8.88 15.05
N GLU A 389 19.85 -9.71 15.96
CA GLU A 389 18.64 -10.48 15.73
C GLU A 389 17.42 -9.58 15.51
N ALA A 390 17.20 -8.60 16.39
CA ALA A 390 16.10 -7.64 16.26
C ALA A 390 16.19 -6.87 14.93
N GLY A 391 17.41 -6.50 14.53
CA GLY A 391 17.71 -5.84 13.25
C GLY A 391 17.34 -6.74 12.08
N LEU A 392 17.86 -7.97 12.04
CA LEU A 392 17.60 -8.93 10.97
C LEU A 392 16.11 -9.24 10.82
N LEU A 393 15.40 -9.51 11.92
CA LEU A 393 13.97 -9.85 11.88
C LEU A 393 13.13 -8.66 11.42
N SER A 394 13.48 -7.45 11.85
CA SER A 394 12.78 -6.21 11.48
C SER A 394 13.08 -5.76 10.05
N PHE A 395 14.11 -6.32 9.41
CA PHE A 395 14.59 -5.89 8.12
C PHE A 395 13.68 -6.34 6.97
N LYS A 396 13.19 -5.38 6.15
CA LYS A 396 12.46 -5.59 4.88
C LYS A 396 11.42 -6.73 4.90
N GLY A 397 10.75 -6.90 6.04
CA GLY A 397 9.69 -7.88 6.21
C GLY A 397 10.15 -9.34 6.28
N ILE A 398 11.40 -9.60 6.67
CA ILE A 398 11.90 -10.94 7.00
C ILE A 398 11.01 -11.59 8.06
N GLY A 399 10.81 -10.92 9.19
CA GLY A 399 9.98 -11.39 10.30
C GLY A 399 10.52 -12.66 10.97
N SER A 400 9.85 -13.10 12.04
CA SER A 400 10.30 -14.24 12.85
C SER A 400 10.31 -15.57 12.08
N ARG A 401 9.37 -15.75 11.14
CA ARG A 401 9.29 -16.98 10.33
C ARG A 401 10.52 -17.18 9.44
N HIS A 402 10.88 -16.20 8.63
CA HIS A 402 12.02 -16.33 7.73
C HIS A 402 13.34 -16.01 8.44
N GLY A 403 13.33 -15.17 9.49
CA GLY A 403 14.49 -14.91 10.33
C GLY A 403 15.07 -16.18 10.94
N ARG A 404 14.22 -17.10 11.43
CA ARG A 404 14.67 -18.42 11.90
C ARG A 404 15.36 -19.25 10.82
N LEU A 405 14.86 -19.24 9.59
CA LEU A 405 15.48 -19.95 8.48
C LEU A 405 16.85 -19.34 8.13
N LEU A 406 16.95 -18.02 8.15
CA LEU A 406 18.20 -17.30 7.92
C LEU A 406 19.23 -17.62 9.02
N GLN A 407 18.82 -17.61 10.28
CA GLN A 407 19.68 -17.99 11.41
C GLN A 407 20.17 -19.45 11.29
N MET A 408 19.33 -20.38 10.85
CA MET A 408 19.72 -21.77 10.55
C MET A 408 20.73 -21.85 9.40
N ALA A 409 20.63 -20.96 8.42
CA ALA A 409 21.58 -20.82 7.32
C ALA A 409 22.88 -20.09 7.72
N GLY A 410 23.01 -19.65 8.98
CA GLY A 410 24.19 -18.96 9.49
C GLY A 410 24.16 -17.43 9.34
N ILE A 411 23.07 -16.87 8.80
CA ILE A 411 22.86 -15.43 8.65
C ILE A 411 22.29 -14.86 9.94
N LYS A 412 23.07 -14.02 10.64
CA LYS A 412 22.73 -13.51 11.97
C LYS A 412 22.49 -12.00 12.01
N ARG A 413 23.09 -11.26 11.08
CA ARG A 413 22.90 -9.81 10.92
C ARG A 413 22.53 -9.47 9.49
N VAL A 414 22.04 -8.25 9.27
CA VAL A 414 21.64 -7.77 7.93
C VAL A 414 22.83 -7.78 6.96
N ASP A 415 24.01 -7.36 7.42
CA ASP A 415 25.23 -7.30 6.60
C ASP A 415 25.64 -8.66 6.02
N ASP A 416 25.31 -9.77 6.71
CA ASP A 416 25.64 -11.12 6.22
C ASP A 416 24.93 -11.40 4.86
N LEU A 417 23.81 -10.72 4.58
CA LEU A 417 23.02 -10.86 3.35
C LEU A 417 23.70 -10.26 2.12
N GLU A 418 24.60 -9.29 2.28
CA GLU A 418 25.27 -8.63 1.14
C GLU A 418 26.12 -9.60 0.30
N SER A 419 26.67 -10.61 0.97
CA SER A 419 27.54 -11.62 0.36
C SER A 419 26.79 -12.79 -0.27
N GLN A 420 25.46 -12.83 -0.15
CA GLN A 420 24.64 -13.97 -0.54
C GLN A 420 24.09 -13.81 -1.95
N GLU A 421 24.24 -14.85 -2.78
CA GLU A 421 23.55 -14.94 -4.06
C GLU A 421 22.07 -15.31 -3.83
N PRO A 422 21.08 -14.48 -4.25
CA PRO A 422 19.68 -14.67 -3.87
C PRO A 422 19.09 -16.02 -4.25
N GLU A 423 19.45 -16.56 -5.41
CA GLU A 423 18.98 -17.85 -5.91
C GLU A 423 19.48 -19.02 -5.04
N GLU A 424 20.77 -18.99 -4.67
CA GLU A 424 21.35 -20.06 -3.85
C GLU A 424 20.85 -19.98 -2.41
N LEU A 425 20.78 -18.76 -1.85
CA LEU A 425 20.20 -18.56 -0.53
C LEU A 425 18.74 -19.01 -0.50
N GLN A 426 17.92 -18.68 -1.50
CA GLN A 426 16.53 -19.12 -1.54
C GLN A 426 16.41 -20.65 -1.56
N LYS A 427 17.26 -21.33 -2.32
CA LYS A 427 17.30 -22.79 -2.38
C LYS A 427 17.67 -23.39 -1.01
N GLN A 428 18.73 -22.88 -0.38
CA GLN A 428 19.15 -23.30 0.96
C GLN A 428 18.03 -23.09 2.00
N LEU A 429 17.38 -21.92 1.96
CA LEU A 429 16.25 -21.62 2.86
C LEU A 429 15.05 -22.53 2.58
N ALA A 430 14.82 -22.96 1.35
CA ALA A 430 13.76 -23.90 1.00
C ALA A 430 14.02 -25.31 1.57
N GLU A 431 15.27 -25.76 1.58
CA GLU A 431 15.67 -27.02 2.20
C GLU A 431 15.45 -27.00 3.72
N PHE A 432 15.91 -25.95 4.41
CA PHE A 432 15.64 -25.78 5.85
C PHE A 432 14.15 -25.66 6.15
N ALA A 433 13.41 -24.95 5.31
CA ALA A 433 11.96 -24.79 5.46
C ALA A 433 11.25 -26.15 5.38
N GLN A 434 11.63 -27.00 4.42
CA GLN A 434 11.09 -28.35 4.28
C GLN A 434 11.39 -29.21 5.52
N GLN A 435 12.63 -29.19 6.01
CA GLN A 435 13.05 -29.97 7.19
C GLN A 435 12.31 -29.57 8.47
N ASN A 436 11.97 -28.28 8.60
CA ASN A 436 11.36 -27.73 9.81
C ASN A 436 9.85 -27.47 9.68
N GLN A 437 9.22 -27.91 8.58
CA GLN A 437 7.80 -27.66 8.28
C GLN A 437 7.43 -26.15 8.33
N ILE A 438 8.37 -25.31 7.93
CA ILE A 438 8.19 -23.86 7.80
C ILE A 438 7.89 -23.56 6.33
N ARG A 439 7.12 -22.51 6.07
CA ARG A 439 6.91 -22.04 4.70
C ARG A 439 8.18 -21.35 4.18
N PRO A 440 8.69 -21.71 2.99
CA PRO A 440 9.88 -21.08 2.43
C PRO A 440 9.58 -19.65 1.93
N PRO A 441 10.58 -18.76 1.94
CA PRO A 441 10.46 -17.47 1.29
C PRO A 441 10.45 -17.63 -0.23
N ARG A 442 9.76 -16.72 -0.90
CA ARG A 442 9.82 -16.61 -2.36
C ARG A 442 11.13 -15.96 -2.78
N LEU A 443 11.63 -16.27 -3.97
CA LEU A 443 12.86 -15.69 -4.51
C LEU A 443 12.81 -14.15 -4.59
N ASP A 444 11.67 -13.58 -4.92
CA ASP A 444 11.51 -12.13 -4.98
C ASP A 444 11.64 -11.46 -3.60
N MET A 445 11.27 -12.13 -2.52
CA MET A 445 11.52 -11.65 -1.15
C MET A 445 13.01 -11.66 -0.83
N VAL A 446 13.71 -12.76 -1.14
CA VAL A 446 15.16 -12.89 -0.89
C VAL A 446 15.96 -11.84 -1.67
N ARG A 447 15.58 -11.57 -2.91
CA ARG A 447 16.18 -10.48 -3.71
C ARG A 447 15.97 -9.10 -3.09
N VAL A 448 14.78 -8.83 -2.54
CA VAL A 448 14.53 -7.58 -1.81
C VAL A 448 15.45 -7.47 -0.59
N TRP A 449 15.71 -8.57 0.13
CA TRP A 449 16.58 -8.57 1.29
C TRP A 449 18.04 -8.28 0.90
N GLY A 450 18.59 -8.97 -0.09
CA GLY A 450 19.96 -8.72 -0.57
C GLY A 450 20.14 -7.34 -1.23
N ALA A 451 19.18 -6.88 -2.02
CA ALA A 451 19.21 -5.53 -2.58
C ALA A 451 19.10 -4.45 -1.50
N GLY A 452 18.32 -4.71 -0.45
CA GLY A 452 18.18 -3.80 0.67
C GLY A 452 19.43 -3.72 1.54
N SER A 453 20.16 -4.82 1.73
CA SER A 453 21.35 -4.83 2.61
C SER A 453 22.50 -4.03 2.00
N THR A 454 22.63 -4.05 0.66
CA THR A 454 23.71 -3.34 -0.07
C THR A 454 23.46 -1.83 -0.26
N GLN A 455 22.25 -1.34 -0.01
CA GLN A 455 21.94 0.09 -0.10
C GLN A 455 22.25 0.78 1.24
N PRO A 456 23.26 1.66 1.31
CA PRO A 456 23.44 2.47 2.49
C PRO A 456 22.22 3.40 2.64
N GLY A 457 21.34 3.07 3.60
CA GLY A 457 20.52 4.04 4.29
C GLY A 457 19.04 4.19 3.95
N ASP A 458 18.49 3.54 2.93
CA ASP A 458 17.22 4.02 2.35
C ASP A 458 15.91 3.69 3.12
N TYR A 459 15.92 2.95 4.23
CA TYR A 459 14.70 2.70 5.03
C TYR A 459 14.96 2.69 6.54
N HIS A 460 14.28 3.58 7.27
CA HIS A 460 14.37 3.87 8.71
C HIS A 460 15.75 4.26 9.27
N GLU A 461 16.85 4.01 8.57
CA GLU A 461 18.19 4.39 9.03
C GLU A 461 18.57 5.83 8.70
N GLU A 462 18.29 6.34 7.49
CA GLU A 462 18.83 7.66 7.10
C GLU A 462 18.13 8.90 7.66
N ARG A 463 16.94 8.77 8.28
CA ARG A 463 16.37 9.92 9.00
C ARG A 463 17.10 10.24 10.31
N TRP A 464 18.15 9.50 10.67
CA TRP A 464 18.87 9.63 11.94
C TRP A 464 20.40 9.65 11.82
N LYS A 465 20.97 9.71 10.61
CA LYS A 465 22.42 9.96 10.42
C LYS A 465 22.70 11.46 10.30
N GLN A 466 22.48 12.21 11.38
CA GLN A 466 23.23 13.43 11.66
C GLN A 466 23.75 13.35 13.10
N ASN A 467 25.03 12.97 13.19
CA ASN A 467 25.98 13.02 14.31
C ASN A 467 26.49 11.63 14.69
N GLY A 468 27.75 11.37 14.35
CA GLY A 468 28.43 10.11 14.66
C GLY A 468 29.24 9.52 13.52
N ARG A 469 29.90 10.34 12.67
CA ARG A 469 31.16 9.89 12.08
C ARG A 469 32.19 9.97 13.18
N SER A 470 32.42 8.84 13.87
CA SER A 470 33.48 8.69 14.84
C SER A 470 34.84 8.86 14.15
N ASP A 471 35.71 9.58 14.86
CA ASP A 471 37.15 9.51 14.70
C ASP A 471 37.58 8.05 14.62
N ARG A 472 38.25 7.71 13.51
CA ARG A 472 38.94 6.43 13.37
C ARG A 472 40.16 6.48 14.29
N CYS A 473 40.10 5.79 15.42
CA CYS A 473 41.30 5.40 16.14
C CYS A 473 41.84 4.11 15.49
N PRO A 474 43.06 4.08 14.93
CA PRO A 474 43.62 2.88 14.33
C PRO A 474 44.09 1.89 15.39
N ALA A 475 43.88 0.60 15.12
CA ALA A 475 44.34 -0.52 15.93
C ALA A 475 45.88 -0.55 16.09
N PRO A 476 46.42 -1.00 17.24
CA PRO A 476 47.85 -1.11 17.45
C PRO A 476 48.44 -2.27 16.65
N GLN A 477 49.40 -1.99 15.78
CA GLN A 477 50.22 -3.03 15.14
C GLN A 477 51.32 -3.47 16.10
N ALA A 478 51.30 -4.75 16.47
CA ALA A 478 52.40 -5.42 17.15
C ALA A 478 53.44 -5.90 16.12
N GLY A 479 54.70 -5.51 16.33
CA GLY A 479 55.86 -6.31 15.97
C GLY A 479 56.51 -6.06 14.60
N GLN A 480 57.53 -5.20 14.58
CA GLN A 480 58.81 -5.49 13.92
C GLN A 480 59.90 -4.56 14.47
N TRP A 481 60.59 -5.06 15.50
CA TRP A 481 61.93 -4.62 15.87
C TRP A 481 62.92 -5.42 15.02
N LEU A 482 63.77 -4.72 14.26
CA LEU A 482 65.04 -5.10 13.62
C LEU A 482 65.21 -4.04 12.51
N GLY A 483 66.00 -2.98 12.69
CA GLY A 483 67.44 -3.02 12.77
C GLY A 483 68.00 -2.56 11.42
N ASP A 484 68.39 -1.29 11.31
CA ASP A 484 69.67 -0.90 10.69
C ASP A 484 69.91 0.61 10.76
N ARG A 485 71.01 0.95 11.44
CA ARG A 485 71.74 2.21 11.26
C ARG A 485 72.72 2.02 10.11
N LYS A 486 72.73 2.97 9.16
CA LYS A 486 73.91 3.53 8.48
C LYS A 486 73.39 4.60 7.51
N LEU A 487 73.57 5.88 7.82
CA LEU A 487 74.74 6.72 7.51
C LEU A 487 74.80 7.21 6.05
N ASN A 488 74.80 8.54 5.96
CA ASN A 488 75.43 9.44 4.98
C ASN A 488 74.64 9.89 3.74
N GLY A 489 74.53 11.22 3.62
CA GLY A 489 74.65 11.89 2.32
C GLY A 489 73.92 13.24 2.18
N ASN A 490 74.56 14.30 2.68
CA ASN A 490 74.32 15.75 2.47
C ASN A 490 73.23 16.47 3.27
#